data_AF-A0A0S6VWJ3-F1
#
_entry.id   AF-A0A0S6VWJ3-F1
#
_cell.length_a   1.000
_cell.length_b   1.000
_cell.length_c   1.000
_cell.angle_alpha   90.00
_cell.angle_beta   90.00
_cell.angle_gamma   90.00
#
_symmetry.space_group_name_H-M   'P 1'
#
loop_
_entity.id
_entity.type
_entity.pdbx_description
1 polymer ?
#
loop_
_entity_poly.entity_id
_entity_poly.type
_entity_poly.pdbx_seq_one_letter_code
_entity_poly.pdbx_strand_id
1 'polypeptide(L)'
;MGSSVSDCSCQEPTPNPSPEGSVRSFVSNRLRNMSYLDGITSNVKVLDQIRLNANKIGLDATDLELLEEVMIENQQCQKQAEIYLNILTGLMDARSSIVNNNLNLLFKRLTVISIVFMPLNLLTGFFGMSEFTALTERFGWWAPYTAFSAALMLIGALTYWIMMRVGPETR
;
A
#
# COMPACT_ATOMS: atom_id res chain seq x y z
N MET A 1 -37.49 17.48 -21.26
CA MET A 1 -36.40 17.30 -22.24
C MET A 1 -35.27 18.24 -21.84
N GLY A 2 -34.10 17.70 -21.53
CA GLY A 2 -32.99 18.45 -20.94
C GLY A 2 -32.09 17.52 -20.15
N SER A 3 -31.58 16.50 -20.83
CA SER A 3 -30.59 15.54 -20.32
C SER A 3 -29.22 16.22 -20.20
N SER A 4 -28.76 16.47 -18.97
CA SER A 4 -27.33 16.67 -18.72
C SER A 4 -26.72 15.36 -18.28
N VAL A 5 -26.40 14.55 -19.28
CA VAL A 5 -25.38 13.50 -19.19
C VAL A 5 -24.05 14.22 -19.32
N SER A 6 -23.46 14.64 -18.20
CA SER A 6 -22.10 15.15 -18.15
C SER A 6 -21.64 15.06 -16.71
N ASP A 7 -21.12 13.89 -16.34
CA ASP A 7 -20.01 13.75 -15.39
C ASP A 7 -19.49 12.30 -15.42
N CYS A 8 -19.14 11.82 -16.61
CA CYS A 8 -18.07 10.82 -16.72
C CYS A 8 -16.75 11.59 -16.64
N SER A 9 -16.39 12.04 -15.44
CA SER A 9 -15.04 12.55 -15.20
C SER A 9 -14.10 11.35 -15.23
N CYS A 10 -13.44 11.14 -16.36
CA CYS A 10 -12.26 10.30 -16.47
C CYS A 10 -11.19 10.93 -15.57
N GLN A 11 -11.14 10.51 -14.31
CA GLN A 11 -10.06 10.83 -13.40
C GLN A 11 -8.74 10.39 -14.05
N GLU A 12 -7.85 11.34 -14.35
CA GLU A 12 -6.50 11.04 -14.80
C GLU A 12 -5.84 10.03 -13.84
N PRO A 13 -5.06 9.05 -14.35
CA PRO A 13 -4.34 8.13 -13.49
C PRO A 13 -3.29 8.94 -12.72
N THR A 14 -3.58 9.24 -11.45
CA THR A 14 -2.65 9.94 -10.57
C THR A 14 -1.33 9.17 -10.50
N PRO A 15 -0.17 9.84 -10.62
CA PRO A 15 1.12 9.18 -10.49
C PRO A 15 1.22 8.61 -9.08
N ASN A 16 1.21 7.28 -9.00
CA ASN A 16 1.37 6.44 -7.80
C ASN A 16 0.69 7.00 -6.53
N PRO A 17 -0.58 6.66 -6.25
CA PRO A 17 -1.26 7.16 -5.07
C PRO A 17 -0.48 6.72 -3.82
N SER A 18 -0.19 7.69 -2.95
CA SER A 18 0.17 7.42 -1.55
C SER A 18 -0.76 6.32 -0.98
N PRO A 19 -0.24 5.37 -0.18
CA PRO A 19 -0.99 4.22 0.31
C PRO A 19 -2.38 4.58 0.88
N GLU A 20 -2.55 5.77 1.46
CA GLU A 20 -3.84 6.24 1.99
C GLU A 20 -4.94 6.48 0.92
N GLY A 21 -4.60 6.97 -0.27
CA GLY A 21 -5.58 7.22 -1.34
C GLY A 21 -6.13 5.92 -1.94
N SER A 22 -5.26 4.91 -2.02
CA SER A 22 -5.62 3.55 -2.46
C SER A 22 -6.52 2.86 -1.42
N VAL A 23 -6.24 3.03 -0.13
CA VAL A 23 -7.07 2.48 0.97
C VAL A 23 -8.44 3.13 1.01
N ARG A 24 -8.55 4.46 0.88
CA ARG A 24 -9.85 5.17 0.89
C ARG A 24 -10.75 4.76 -0.28
N SER A 25 -10.20 4.70 -1.49
CA SER A 25 -10.95 4.26 -2.67
C SER A 25 -11.39 2.80 -2.57
N PHE A 26 -10.55 1.93 -2.01
CA PHE A 26 -10.92 0.56 -1.72
C PHE A 26 -12.03 0.45 -0.68
N VAL A 27 -11.90 1.10 0.47
CA VAL A 27 -12.93 1.10 1.53
C VAL A 27 -14.26 1.59 0.96
N SER A 28 -14.24 2.65 0.14
CA SER A 28 -15.43 3.13 -0.56
C SER A 28 -16.02 2.08 -1.50
N ASN A 29 -15.21 1.41 -2.31
CA ASN A 29 -15.69 0.34 -3.21
C ASN A 29 -16.18 -0.90 -2.45
N ARG A 30 -15.52 -1.27 -1.35
CA ARG A 30 -15.92 -2.35 -0.46
C ARG A 30 -17.28 -2.05 0.19
N LEU A 31 -17.49 -0.83 0.67
CA LEU A 31 -18.77 -0.36 1.23
C LEU A 31 -19.87 -0.37 0.16
N ARG A 32 -19.56 0.07 -1.07
CA ARG A 32 -20.49 -0.04 -2.21
C ARG A 32 -20.91 -1.48 -2.45
N ASN A 33 -19.94 -2.40 -2.54
CA ASN A 33 -20.19 -3.82 -2.75
C ASN A 33 -20.96 -4.46 -1.58
N MET A 34 -20.75 -4.00 -0.36
CA MET A 34 -21.55 -4.39 0.80
C MET A 34 -23.00 -3.90 0.69
N SER A 35 -23.22 -2.66 0.25
CA SER A 35 -24.58 -2.15 0.01
C SER A 35 -25.32 -2.93 -1.10
N TYR A 36 -24.60 -3.45 -2.11
CA TYR A 36 -25.20 -4.36 -3.10
C TYR A 36 -25.61 -5.69 -2.47
N LEU A 37 -24.81 -6.26 -1.56
CA LEU A 37 -25.16 -7.45 -0.79
C LEU A 37 -26.42 -7.22 0.06
N ASP A 38 -26.51 -6.08 0.74
CA ASP A 38 -27.71 -5.72 1.52
C ASP A 38 -28.96 -5.63 0.64
N GLY A 39 -28.81 -5.18 -0.61
CA GLY A 39 -29.87 -5.19 -1.62
C GLY A 39 -30.35 -6.62 -1.95
N ILE A 40 -29.42 -7.56 -2.14
CA ILE A 40 -29.72 -8.99 -2.36
C ILE A 40 -30.45 -9.57 -1.13
N THR A 41 -29.95 -9.31 0.08
CA THR A 41 -30.60 -9.75 1.32
C THR A 41 -31.99 -9.13 1.50
N SER A 42 -32.21 -7.89 1.04
CA SER A 42 -33.53 -7.27 1.07
C SER A 42 -34.51 -7.95 0.12
N ASN A 43 -34.06 -8.41 -1.05
CA ASN A 43 -34.89 -9.14 -2.01
C ASN A 43 -35.40 -10.45 -1.40
N VAL A 44 -34.57 -11.15 -0.62
CA VAL A 44 -35.00 -12.36 0.12
C VAL A 44 -36.20 -12.05 1.03
N LYS A 45 -36.20 -10.93 1.74
CA LYS A 45 -37.32 -10.53 2.61
C LYS A 45 -38.60 -10.24 1.82
N VAL A 46 -38.47 -9.63 0.64
CA VAL A 46 -39.62 -9.36 -0.24
C VAL A 46 -40.18 -10.66 -0.81
N LEU A 47 -39.32 -11.57 -1.27
CA LEU A 47 -39.73 -12.88 -1.78
C LEU A 47 -40.42 -13.71 -0.70
N ASP A 48 -39.94 -13.65 0.55
CA ASP A 48 -40.57 -14.32 1.69
C ASP A 48 -41.96 -13.73 1.99
N GLN A 49 -42.14 -12.41 1.89
CA GLN A 49 -43.47 -11.79 2.02
C GLN A 49 -44.43 -12.19 0.89
N ILE A 50 -43.94 -12.35 -0.34
CA ILE A 50 -44.75 -12.83 -1.47
C ILE A 50 -45.19 -14.27 -1.22
N ARG A 51 -44.27 -15.12 -0.76
CA ARG A 51 -44.55 -16.52 -0.39
C ARG A 51 -45.60 -16.63 0.71
N LEU A 52 -45.47 -15.84 1.78
CA LEU A 52 -46.42 -15.84 2.90
C LEU A 52 -47.82 -15.34 2.51
N ASN A 53 -47.90 -14.44 1.52
CA ASN A 53 -49.16 -13.92 1.00
C ASN A 53 -49.66 -14.65 -0.24
N ALA A 54 -49.03 -15.75 -0.67
CA ALA A 54 -49.31 -16.43 -1.93
C ALA A 54 -50.80 -16.80 -2.10
N ASN A 55 -51.43 -17.30 -1.03
CA ASN A 55 -52.86 -17.63 -1.01
C ASN A 55 -53.79 -16.41 -1.21
N LYS A 56 -53.36 -15.20 -0.82
CA LYS A 56 -54.13 -13.97 -1.02
C LYS A 56 -53.92 -13.38 -2.41
N ILE A 57 -52.76 -13.61 -3.01
CA ILE A 57 -52.37 -13.09 -4.32
C ILE A 57 -52.89 -14.01 -5.45
N GLY A 58 -53.30 -15.24 -5.11
CA GLY A 58 -53.83 -16.21 -6.06
C GLY A 58 -52.74 -16.85 -6.92
N LEU A 59 -51.53 -17.02 -6.35
CA LEU A 59 -50.46 -17.77 -7.02
C LEU A 59 -50.87 -19.22 -7.22
N ASP A 60 -50.64 -19.73 -8.43
CA ASP A 60 -50.82 -21.14 -8.73
C ASP A 60 -49.66 -21.98 -8.15
N ALA A 61 -49.83 -23.31 -8.12
CA ALA A 61 -48.79 -24.23 -7.65
C ALA A 61 -47.47 -24.07 -8.43
N THR A 62 -47.54 -23.82 -9.74
CA THR A 62 -46.37 -23.60 -10.60
C THR A 62 -45.65 -22.28 -10.26
N ASP A 63 -46.38 -21.22 -9.94
CA ASP A 63 -45.78 -19.92 -9.56
C ASP A 63 -45.05 -20.03 -8.21
N LEU A 64 -45.56 -20.86 -7.30
CA LEU A 64 -44.98 -21.07 -5.98
C LEU A 64 -43.68 -21.88 -6.05
N GLU A 65 -43.61 -22.87 -6.95
CA GLU A 65 -42.39 -23.63 -7.25
C GLU A 65 -41.31 -22.74 -7.88
N LEU A 66 -41.68 -21.90 -8.86
CA LEU A 66 -40.77 -20.93 -9.47
C LEU A 66 -40.25 -19.92 -8.44
N LEU A 67 -41.12 -19.41 -7.55
CA LEU A 67 -40.73 -18.49 -6.48
C LEU A 67 -39.69 -19.12 -5.54
N GLU A 68 -39.87 -20.40 -5.22
CA GLU A 68 -38.96 -21.17 -4.37
C GLU A 68 -37.58 -21.35 -5.03
N GLU A 69 -37.54 -21.60 -6.33
CA GLU A 69 -36.31 -21.67 -7.11
C GLU A 69 -35.57 -20.32 -7.14
N VAL A 70 -36.29 -19.22 -7.41
CA VAL A 70 -35.73 -17.86 -7.39
C VAL A 70 -35.18 -17.51 -6.01
N MET A 71 -35.85 -17.92 -4.92
CA MET A 71 -35.33 -17.71 -3.57
C MET A 71 -34.02 -18.47 -3.34
N ILE A 72 -33.90 -19.72 -3.79
CA ILE A 72 -32.68 -20.52 -3.67
C ILE A 72 -31.53 -19.87 -4.45
N GLU A 73 -31.79 -19.45 -5.68
CA GLU A 73 -30.79 -18.84 -6.55
C GLU A 73 -30.31 -17.49 -5.99
N ASN A 74 -31.21 -16.71 -5.40
CA ASN A 74 -30.88 -15.45 -4.72
C ASN A 74 -29.96 -15.69 -3.49
N GLN A 75 -30.27 -16.71 -2.68
CA GLN A 75 -29.42 -17.09 -1.55
C GLN A 75 -28.04 -17.60 -1.99
N GLN A 76 -27.96 -18.32 -3.12
CA GLN A 76 -26.68 -18.72 -3.70
C GLN A 76 -25.87 -17.52 -4.17
N CYS A 77 -26.51 -16.58 -4.87
CA CYS A 77 -25.88 -15.34 -5.32
C CYS A 77 -25.32 -14.54 -4.13
N GLN A 78 -26.06 -14.45 -3.03
CA GLN A 78 -25.61 -13.80 -1.80
C GLN A 78 -24.32 -14.45 -1.26
N LYS A 79 -24.32 -15.78 -1.08
CA LYS A 79 -23.14 -16.51 -0.57
C LYS A 79 -21.92 -16.34 -1.49
N GLN A 80 -22.15 -16.35 -2.80
CA GLN A 80 -21.08 -16.17 -3.78
C GLN A 80 -20.49 -14.74 -3.71
N ALA A 81 -21.34 -13.72 -3.60
CA ALA A 81 -20.91 -12.34 -3.45
C ALA A 81 -20.12 -12.10 -2.16
N GLU A 82 -20.52 -12.71 -1.04
CA GLU A 82 -19.78 -12.67 0.23
C GLU A 82 -18.37 -13.28 0.09
N ILE A 83 -18.24 -14.43 -0.58
CA ILE A 83 -16.94 -15.09 -0.82
C ILE A 83 -16.02 -14.20 -1.66
N TYR A 84 -16.52 -13.64 -2.77
CA TYR A 84 -15.72 -12.75 -3.62
C TYR A 84 -15.23 -11.52 -2.87
N LEU A 85 -16.08 -10.97 -2.00
CA LEU A 85 -15.74 -9.83 -1.17
C LEU A 85 -14.67 -10.14 -0.12
N ASN A 86 -14.70 -11.35 0.45
CA ASN A 86 -13.66 -11.83 1.35
C ASN A 86 -12.33 -12.00 0.63
N ILE A 87 -12.32 -12.61 -0.57
CA ILE A 87 -11.11 -12.75 -1.39
C ILE A 87 -10.54 -11.37 -1.77
N LEU A 88 -11.39 -10.44 -2.18
CA LEU A 88 -10.99 -9.07 -2.52
C LEU A 88 -10.32 -8.34 -1.34
N THR A 89 -10.83 -8.58 -0.13
CA THR A 89 -10.23 -8.03 1.12
C THR A 89 -8.86 -8.65 1.37
N GLY A 90 -8.76 -9.99 1.29
CA GLY A 90 -7.48 -10.68 1.46
C GLY A 90 -6.42 -10.29 0.43
N LEU A 91 -6.82 -10.02 -0.82
CA LEU A 91 -5.92 -9.52 -1.86
C LEU A 91 -5.42 -8.10 -1.54
N MET A 92 -6.28 -7.23 -0.97
CA MET A 92 -5.86 -5.90 -0.56
C MET A 92 -4.83 -5.97 0.58
N ASP A 93 -5.07 -6.82 1.58
CA ASP A 93 -4.13 -6.99 2.69
C ASP A 93 -2.78 -7.52 2.20
N ALA A 94 -2.80 -8.48 1.26
CA ALA A 94 -1.59 -8.98 0.60
C ALA A 94 -0.87 -7.87 -0.20
N ARG A 95 -1.60 -7.07 -0.98
CA ARG A 95 -1.04 -5.94 -1.74
C ARG A 95 -0.43 -4.90 -0.80
N SER A 96 -1.12 -4.55 0.27
CA SER A 96 -0.67 -3.60 1.29
C SER A 96 0.65 -4.07 1.92
N SER A 97 0.74 -5.36 2.26
CA SER A 97 1.97 -5.98 2.76
C SER A 97 3.12 -5.86 1.76
N ILE A 98 2.89 -6.20 0.48
CA ILE A 98 3.90 -6.07 -0.58
C ILE A 98 4.37 -4.61 -0.73
N VAL A 99 3.45 -3.64 -0.74
CA VAL A 99 3.79 -2.22 -0.86
C VAL A 99 4.62 -1.77 0.34
N ASN A 100 4.18 -2.09 1.55
CA ASN A 100 4.90 -1.72 2.78
C ASN A 100 6.29 -2.37 2.84
N ASN A 101 6.43 -3.62 2.41
CA ASN A 101 7.73 -4.29 2.32
C ASN A 101 8.68 -3.57 1.35
N ASN A 102 8.16 -3.17 0.18
CA ASN A 102 8.95 -2.42 -0.80
C ASN A 102 9.34 -1.03 -0.30
N LEU A 103 8.43 -0.32 0.37
CA LEU A 103 8.73 0.98 0.99
C LEU A 103 9.79 0.82 2.08
N ASN A 104 9.66 -0.18 2.95
CA ASN A 104 10.64 -0.44 4.00
C ASN A 104 12.02 -0.79 3.42
N LEU A 105 12.07 -1.57 2.33
CA LEU A 105 13.31 -1.87 1.61
C LEU A 105 13.93 -0.60 1.00
N LEU A 106 13.12 0.28 0.41
CA LEU A 106 13.59 1.56 -0.11
C LEU A 106 14.16 2.44 1.00
N PHE A 107 13.44 2.63 2.11
CA PHE A 107 13.93 3.41 3.24
C PHE A 107 15.22 2.83 3.84
N LYS A 108 15.35 1.50 3.90
CA LYS A 108 16.59 0.83 4.32
C LYS A 108 17.75 1.18 3.38
N ARG A 109 17.54 1.19 2.06
CA ARG A 109 18.58 1.54 1.08
C ARG A 109 19.01 3.01 1.17
N LEU A 110 18.06 3.94 1.24
CA LEU A 110 18.37 5.37 1.28
C LEU A 110 19.04 5.76 2.62
N THR A 111 18.57 5.20 3.74
CA THR A 111 19.15 5.44 5.07
C THR A 111 20.59 4.96 5.15
N VAL A 112 20.91 3.80 4.56
CA VAL A 112 22.28 3.26 4.49
C VAL A 112 23.24 4.23 3.81
N ILE A 113 22.83 4.76 2.66
CA ILE A 113 23.63 5.76 1.95
C ILE A 113 23.83 6.99 2.85
N SER A 114 22.76 7.50 3.45
CA SER A 114 22.81 8.69 4.32
C SER A 114 23.74 8.53 5.53
N ILE A 115 23.71 7.38 6.20
CA ILE A 115 24.56 7.07 7.36
C ILE A 115 26.05 7.06 6.98
N VAL A 116 26.40 6.59 5.78
CA VAL A 116 27.80 6.60 5.31
C VAL A 116 28.28 8.03 5.00
N PHE A 117 27.42 8.86 4.39
CA PHE A 117 27.77 10.22 3.99
C PHE A 117 27.84 11.21 5.16
N MET A 118 27.03 11.05 6.23
CA MET A 118 27.03 11.99 7.36
C MET A 118 28.40 12.20 8.03
N PRO A 119 29.11 11.17 8.54
CA PRO A 119 30.41 11.34 9.18
C PRO A 119 31.49 11.76 8.18
N LEU A 120 31.39 11.30 6.93
CA LEU A 120 32.30 11.69 5.86
C LEU A 120 32.21 13.19 5.56
N ASN A 121 30.98 13.73 5.52
CA ASN A 121 30.73 15.16 5.36
C ASN A 121 31.21 15.96 6.56
N LEU A 122 30.99 15.49 7.80
CA LEU A 122 31.47 16.17 9.01
C LEU A 122 33.00 16.29 9.01
N LEU A 123 33.73 15.21 8.73
CA LEU A 123 35.19 15.23 8.70
C LEU A 123 35.73 16.12 7.58
N THR A 124 35.10 16.07 6.42
CA THR A 124 35.45 16.97 5.31
C THR A 124 35.21 18.43 5.67
N GLY A 125 34.13 18.74 6.41
CA GLY A 125 33.86 20.08 6.93
C GLY A 125 34.90 20.57 7.96
N PHE A 126 35.26 19.73 8.93
CA PHE A 126 36.24 20.07 9.98
C PHE A 126 37.66 20.24 9.43
N PHE A 127 38.15 19.26 8.66
CA PHE A 127 39.51 19.28 8.12
C PHE A 127 39.67 20.16 6.88
N GLY A 128 38.58 20.44 6.16
CA GLY A 128 38.61 21.21 4.91
C GLY A 128 38.88 22.70 5.09
N MET A 129 38.64 23.29 6.28
CA MET A 129 38.72 24.74 6.46
C MET A 129 39.74 25.25 7.49
N SER A 130 40.10 24.49 8.54
CA SER A 130 40.82 25.08 9.68
C SER A 130 42.21 24.50 10.00
N GLU A 131 42.49 23.24 9.68
CA GLU A 131 43.68 22.54 10.21
C GLU A 131 44.70 22.13 9.13
N PHE A 132 44.25 22.09 7.88
CA PHE A 132 45.07 21.74 6.73
C PHE A 132 46.13 22.79 6.41
N THR A 133 45.77 24.07 6.46
CA THR A 133 46.68 25.19 6.15
C THR A 133 47.85 25.28 7.14
N ALA A 134 47.58 25.06 8.43
CA ALA A 134 48.61 25.09 9.48
C ALA A 134 49.55 23.86 9.44
N LEU A 135 49.06 22.68 9.05
CA LEU A 135 49.91 21.49 8.88
C LEU A 135 50.79 21.55 7.62
N THR A 136 50.31 22.22 6.57
CA THR A 136 50.98 22.31 5.27
C THR A 136 52.28 23.13 5.34
N GLU A 137 52.34 24.14 6.20
CA GLU A 137 53.55 24.95 6.44
C GLU A 137 54.70 24.16 7.11
N ARG A 138 54.40 23.06 7.81
CA ARG A 138 55.40 22.36 8.64
C ARG A 138 55.99 21.09 8.01
N PHE A 139 55.23 20.37 7.17
CA PHE A 139 55.65 19.07 6.61
C PHE A 139 55.60 18.98 5.07
N GLY A 140 55.24 20.08 4.39
CA GLY A 140 55.04 20.11 2.95
C GLY A 140 53.68 19.53 2.53
N TRP A 141 53.11 20.08 1.46
CA TRP A 141 51.75 19.84 0.94
C TRP A 141 51.35 18.37 0.70
N TRP A 142 52.30 17.46 0.49
CA TRP A 142 52.05 16.05 0.15
C TRP A 142 51.70 15.17 1.37
N ALA A 143 52.29 15.44 2.53
CA ALA A 143 52.07 14.65 3.75
C ALA A 143 50.65 14.80 4.36
N PRO A 144 50.10 16.01 4.58
CA PRO A 144 48.76 16.14 5.14
C PRO A 144 47.67 15.69 4.15
N TYR A 145 47.90 15.85 2.85
CA TYR A 145 46.95 15.41 1.82
C TYR A 145 46.81 13.90 1.71
N THR A 146 47.92 13.18 1.81
CA THR A 146 47.91 11.70 1.83
C THR A 146 47.35 11.15 3.14
N ALA A 147 47.67 11.77 4.28
CA ALA A 147 47.09 11.38 5.57
C ALA A 147 45.58 11.59 5.63
N PHE A 148 45.08 12.70 5.09
CA PHE A 148 43.65 13.01 5.03
C PHE A 148 42.87 12.07 4.10
N SER A 149 43.40 11.79 2.90
CA SER A 149 42.76 10.84 2.00
C SER A 149 42.72 9.42 2.58
N ALA A 150 43.79 9.00 3.24
CA ALA A 150 43.84 7.73 3.96
C ALA A 150 42.83 7.67 5.11
N ALA A 151 42.68 8.76 5.88
CA ALA A 151 41.70 8.84 6.97
C ALA A 151 40.25 8.75 6.47
N LEU A 152 39.91 9.46 5.39
CA LEU A 152 38.58 9.38 4.77
C LEU A 152 38.29 7.98 4.22
N MET A 153 39.28 7.34 3.60
CA MET A 153 39.15 5.98 3.08
C MET A 153 38.96 4.96 4.21
N LEU A 154 39.71 5.09 5.31
CA LEU A 154 39.57 4.26 6.50
C LEU A 154 38.20 4.41 7.14
N ILE A 155 37.71 5.65 7.27
CA ILE A 155 36.43 5.93 7.93
C ILE A 155 35.27 5.48 7.06
N GLY A 156 35.33 5.70 5.75
CA GLY A 156 34.34 5.17 4.80
C GLY A 156 34.30 3.64 4.80
N ALA A 157 35.47 2.98 4.87
CA ALA A 157 35.56 1.54 5.00
C ALA A 157 35.04 1.05 6.36
N LEU A 158 35.31 1.78 7.44
CA LEU A 158 34.83 1.47 8.80
C LEU A 158 33.31 1.58 8.89
N THR A 159 32.69 2.66 8.38
CA THR A 159 31.23 2.80 8.38
C THR A 159 30.55 1.77 7.48
N TYR A 160 31.12 1.46 6.31
CA TYR A 160 30.64 0.37 5.47
C TYR A 160 30.74 -1.00 6.17
N TRP A 161 31.87 -1.27 6.83
CA TRP A 161 32.11 -2.51 7.57
C TRP A 161 31.19 -2.65 8.78
N ILE A 162 30.97 -1.58 9.55
CA ILE A 162 30.02 -1.54 10.67
C ILE A 162 28.61 -1.83 10.15
N MET A 163 28.21 -1.22 9.03
CA MET A 163 26.89 -1.45 8.46
C MET A 163 26.70 -2.90 7.96
N MET A 164 27.74 -3.50 7.37
CA MET A 164 27.74 -4.93 7.03
C MET A 164 27.67 -5.84 8.25
N ARG A 165 28.28 -5.44 9.38
CA ARG A 165 28.26 -6.19 10.64
C ARG A 165 26.94 -6.06 11.40
N VAL A 166 26.26 -4.91 11.31
CA VAL A 166 24.99 -4.63 12.00
C VAL A 166 23.77 -5.12 11.21
N GLY A 167 23.99 -5.78 10.07
CA GLY A 167 22.94 -6.38 9.25
C GLY A 167 22.54 -7.84 9.54
N PRO A 168 22.28 -8.32 10.78
CA PRO A 168 21.56 -9.57 10.96
C PRO A 168 20.23 -9.36 11.69
N GLU A 169 19.22 -8.80 11.01
CA GLU A 169 17.83 -9.29 11.18
C GLU A 169 16.95 -8.76 10.04
N THR A 170 16.70 -9.63 9.06
CA THR A 170 15.54 -9.50 8.18
C THR A 170 15.01 -10.93 8.01
N ARG A 171 14.23 -11.39 9.00
CA ARG A 171 13.10 -12.29 8.73
C ARG A 171 11.88 -11.42 8.51
#